data_AF-A0A0G1DE28-F1
#
_entry.id   AF-A0A0G1DE28-F1
#
_cell.length_a   1.000
_cell.length_b   1.000
_cell.length_c   1.000
_cell.angle_alpha   90.00
_cell.angle_beta   90.00
_cell.angle_gamma   90.00
#
_symmetry.space_group_name_H-M   'P 1'
#
loop_
_entity.id
_entity.type
_entity.pdbx_description
1 polymer ?
#
loop_
_entity_poly.entity_id
_entity_poly.type
_entity_poly.pdbx_seq_one_letter_code
_entity_poly.pdbx_strand_id
1 'polypeptide(L)'
;MNKKLREVYKNNKAIVWAGAVAVILALGVLVTVKDEVTRFTLIMPIFAGFILFAILITPDEELEDEKEVEKHSVAPKVKSKKAK
;
A
#
# COMPACT_ATOMS: atom_id res chain seq x y z
N MET A 1 16.75 -6.38 18.16
CA MET A 1 16.42 -6.21 16.73
C MET A 1 16.74 -7.51 16.01
N ASN A 2 15.74 -8.19 15.47
CA ASN A 2 15.91 -9.46 14.75
C ASN A 2 16.79 -9.28 13.51
N LYS A 3 17.67 -10.25 13.21
CA LYS A 3 18.60 -10.21 12.05
C LYS A 3 17.89 -9.90 10.73
N LYS A 4 16.69 -10.44 10.53
CA LYS A 4 15.84 -10.20 9.34
C LYS A 4 15.47 -8.73 9.13
N LEU A 5 15.17 -7.98 10.19
CA LEU A 5 14.88 -6.54 10.08
C LEU A 5 16.10 -5.73 9.65
N ARG A 6 17.30 -6.19 10.03
CA ARG A 6 18.57 -5.54 9.62
C ARG A 6 18.92 -5.81 8.15
N GLU A 7 18.59 -6.98 7.62
CA GLU A 7 18.79 -7.31 6.20
C GLU A 7 17.84 -6.53 5.31
N VAL A 8 16.54 -6.52 5.63
CA VAL A 8 15.54 -5.72 4.89
C VAL A 8 15.92 -4.23 4.92
N TYR A 9 16.35 -3.71 6.08
CA TYR A 9 16.82 -2.33 6.17
C TYR A 9 18.08 -2.08 5.37
N LYS A 10 19.00 -3.04 5.20
CA LYS A 10 20.24 -2.83 4.45
C LYS A 10 20.03 -2.88 2.94
N ASN A 11 19.18 -3.79 2.46
CA ASN A 11 18.92 -3.98 1.04
C ASN A 11 17.97 -2.91 0.50
N ASN A 12 16.92 -2.56 1.23
CA ASN A 12 15.86 -1.67 0.75
C ASN A 12 15.68 -0.42 1.62
N LYS A 13 16.80 0.25 1.96
CA LYS A 13 16.82 1.49 2.77
C LYS A 13 15.82 2.54 2.26
N ALA A 14 15.77 2.72 0.95
CA ALA A 14 14.92 3.73 0.31
C ALA A 14 13.43 3.46 0.55
N ILE A 15 12.99 2.20 0.39
CA ILE A 15 11.60 1.79 0.65
C ILE A 15 11.25 1.95 2.13
N VAL A 16 12.14 1.54 3.03
CA VAL A 16 11.89 1.67 4.48
C VAL A 16 11.77 3.13 4.90
N TRP A 17 12.62 4.01 4.37
CA TRP A 17 12.51 5.46 4.61
C TRP A 17 11.27 6.06 3.98
N ALA A 18 10.93 5.70 2.75
CA ALA A 18 9.71 6.14 2.08
C ALA A 18 8.45 5.71 2.86
N GLY A 19 8.43 4.48 3.36
CA GLY A 19 7.35 3.96 4.20
C GLY A 19 7.25 4.71 5.53
N ALA A 20 8.38 4.98 6.19
CA ALA A 20 8.39 5.77 7.42
C ALA A 20 7.86 7.19 7.20
N VAL A 21 8.27 7.87 6.13
CA VAL A 21 7.78 9.21 5.77
C VAL A 21 6.29 9.18 5.44
N ALA A 22 5.82 8.20 4.67
CA ALA A 22 4.41 8.05 4.33
C ALA A 22 3.54 7.87 5.58
N VAL A 23 3.98 7.06 6.55
CA VAL A 23 3.28 6.87 7.83
C VAL A 23 3.23 8.15 8.64
N ILE A 24 4.34 8.90 8.73
CA ILE A 24 4.39 10.17 9.46
C ILE A 24 3.42 11.18 8.82
N LEU A 25 3.40 11.30 7.49
CA LEU A 25 2.48 12.20 6.79
C LEU A 25 1.02 11.78 6.98
N ALA A 26 0.72 10.48 6.88
CA ALA A 26 -0.63 9.97 7.10
C ALA A 26 -1.13 10.25 8.53
N LEU A 27 -0.30 10.02 9.54
CA LEU A 27 -0.62 10.37 10.93
C LEU A 27 -0.76 11.88 11.13
N GLY A 28 0.11 12.67 10.48
CA GLY A 28 0.01 14.13 10.48
C GLY A 28 -1.34 14.61 9.96
N VAL A 29 -1.79 14.09 8.81
CA VAL A 29 -3.12 14.38 8.26
C VAL A 29 -4.23 13.93 9.21
N LEU A 30 -4.09 12.75 9.83
CA LEU A 30 -5.10 12.20 10.73
C LEU A 30 -5.34 13.09 11.97
N VAL A 31 -4.28 13.73 12.48
CA VAL A 31 -4.34 14.60 13.66
C VAL A 31 -4.72 16.05 13.30
N THR A 32 -4.28 16.55 12.14
CA THR A 32 -4.47 17.95 11.75
C THR A 32 -5.81 18.21 11.07
N VAL A 33 -6.36 17.25 10.34
CA VAL A 33 -7.60 17.40 9.58
C VAL A 33 -8.74 16.70 10.31
N LYS A 34 -9.78 17.45 10.66
CA LYS A 34 -10.96 16.93 11.37
C LYS A 34 -12.02 16.32 10.45
N ASP A 35 -12.10 16.80 9.21
CA ASP A 35 -13.06 16.31 8.24
C ASP A 35 -12.67 14.91 7.72
N GLU A 36 -13.62 13.98 7.68
CA GLU A 36 -13.37 12.59 7.28
C GLU A 36 -13.05 12.47 5.80
N VAL A 37 -13.83 13.14 4.94
CA VAL A 37 -13.67 13.06 3.49
C VAL A 37 -12.32 13.62 3.08
N THR A 38 -11.98 14.80 3.61
CA THR A 38 -10.71 15.48 3.35
C THR A 38 -9.52 14.66 3.83
N ARG A 39 -9.63 13.98 4.99
CA ARG A 39 -8.60 13.04 5.47
C ARG A 39 -8.35 11.94 4.45
N PHE A 40 -9.40 11.26 3.99
CA PHE A 40 -9.25 10.18 3.01
C PHE A 40 -8.71 10.70 1.67
N THR A 41 -9.17 11.86 1.19
CA THR A 41 -8.68 12.48 -0.04
C THR A 41 -7.19 12.84 0.02
N LEU A 42 -6.67 13.21 1.19
CA LEU A 42 -5.25 13.54 1.37
C LEU A 42 -4.38 12.31 1.63
N ILE A 43 -4.90 11.30 2.32
CA ILE A 43 -4.19 10.05 2.64
C ILE A 43 -4.06 9.16 1.39
N MET A 44 -5.09 9.10 0.55
CA MET A 44 -5.11 8.28 -0.67
C MET A 44 -3.91 8.53 -1.62
N PRO A 45 -3.58 9.78 -2.00
CA PRO A 45 -2.42 10.06 -2.86
C PRO A 45 -1.08 9.78 -2.15
N ILE A 46 -1.01 9.88 -0.83
CA ILE A 46 0.21 9.50 -0.07
C ILE A 46 0.47 8.00 -0.22
N PHE A 47 -0.56 7.16 -0.05
CA PHE A 47 -0.43 5.72 -0.25
C PHE A 47 -0.18 5.35 -1.72
N ALA A 48 -0.90 5.98 -2.66
CA ALA A 48 -0.70 5.74 -4.08
C ALA A 48 0.74 6.09 -4.50
N GLY A 49 1.27 7.23 -4.04
CA GLY A 49 2.65 7.64 -4.29
C GLY A 49 3.68 6.69 -3.69
N PHE A 50 3.43 6.18 -2.48
CA PHE A 50 4.30 5.17 -1.86
C PHE A 50 4.32 3.86 -2.66
N ILE A 51 3.16 3.35 -3.09
CA ILE A 51 3.07 2.12 -3.87
C ILE A 51 3.76 2.29 -5.23
N LEU A 52 3.53 3.43 -5.91
CA LEU A 52 4.20 3.75 -7.17
C LEU A 52 5.72 3.81 -6.99
N PHE A 53 6.19 4.46 -5.93
CA PHE A 53 7.62 4.52 -5.61
C PHE A 53 8.19 3.13 -5.31
N ALA A 54 7.46 2.29 -4.57
CA ALA A 54 7.85 0.92 -4.28
C ALA A 54 8.00 0.12 -5.59
N ILE A 55 6.99 0.10 -6.46
CA ILE A 55 7.04 -0.62 -7.75
C ILE A 55 8.21 -0.14 -8.61
N LEU A 56 8.52 1.16 -8.62
CA LEU A 56 9.62 1.72 -9.42
C LEU A 56 11.02 1.37 -8.92
N ILE A 57 11.16 1.05 -7.63
CA ILE A 57 12.47 0.81 -7.00
C ILE A 57 12.70 -0.66 -6.64
N THR A 58 11.62 -1.45 -6.58
CA THR A 58 11.70 -2.91 -6.40
C THR A 58 12.34 -3.54 -7.65
N PRO A 59 13.43 -4.30 -7.51
CA PRO A 59 14.06 -4.99 -8.63
C PRO A 59 13.13 -6.08 -9.19
N ASP A 60 13.22 -6.35 -10.50
CA ASP A 60 12.33 -7.29 -11.21
C ASP A 60 12.31 -8.71 -10.60
N GLU A 61 13.41 -9.16 -9.96
CA GLU A 61 13.50 -10.45 -9.26
C GLU A 61 12.51 -10.58 -8.08
N GLU A 62 12.21 -9.50 -7.35
CA GLU A 62 11.24 -9.54 -6.22
C GLU A 62 9.77 -9.48 -6.72
N LEU A 63 9.52 -9.01 -7.95
CA LEU A 63 8.18 -8.92 -8.55
C LEU A 63 7.71 -10.23 -9.22
N GLU A 64 8.61 -11.16 -9.53
CA GLU A 64 8.26 -12.45 -10.14
C GLU A 64 7.78 -13.49 -9.12
N ASP A 65 8.27 -13.42 -7.88
CA ASP A 65 7.86 -14.33 -6.80
C ASP A 65 6.43 -14.05 -6.25
N GLU A 66 5.87 -12.84 -6.46
CA GLU A 66 4.50 -12.49 -6.01
C GLU A 66 3.39 -12.69 -7.07
N LYS A 67 3.72 -13.04 -8.32
CA LYS A 67 2.72 -13.19 -9.40
C LYS A 67 1.76 -14.38 -9.25
N GLU A 68 1.94 -15.27 -8.28
CA GLU A 68 1.02 -16.40 -8.06
C GLU A 68 -0.16 -16.11 -7.09
N VAL A 69 -0.23 -14.94 -6.45
CA VAL A 69 -1.25 -14.69 -5.39
C VAL A 69 -2.28 -13.61 -5.76
N GLU A 70 -2.69 -13.44 -7.02
CA GLU A 70 -3.93 -12.69 -7.34
C GLU A 70 -4.74 -13.34 -8.48
N LYS A 71 -5.17 -14.59 -8.27
CA LYS A 71 -6.30 -15.19 -8.99
C LYS A 71 -7.38 -15.74 -8.05
N HIS A 72 -7.83 -14.96 -7.06
CA HIS A 72 -9.13 -15.18 -6.41
C HIS A 72 -9.68 -13.84 -5.92
N SER A 73 -10.55 -13.21 -6.71
CA SER A 73 -12.02 -13.34 -6.66
C SER A 73 -12.66 -12.08 -6.08
N VAL A 74 -12.88 -11.08 -6.94
CA VAL A 74 -13.94 -10.08 -6.71
C VAL A 74 -14.81 -10.01 -7.97
N ALA A 75 -15.66 -11.02 -8.13
CA ALA A 75 -16.85 -10.88 -8.94
C ALA A 75 -18.04 -10.73 -7.97
N PRO A 76 -18.69 -9.56 -7.86
CA PRO A 76 -19.95 -9.52 -7.15
C PRO A 76 -20.98 -10.23 -8.03
N LYS A 77 -21.36 -11.46 -7.67
CA LYS A 77 -22.55 -12.11 -8.21
C LYS A 77 -23.75 -11.23 -7.87
N VAL A 78 -24.18 -10.41 -8.83
CA VAL A 78 -25.48 -9.74 -8.81
C VAL A 78 -26.55 -10.83 -8.82
N LYS A 79 -27.19 -11.06 -7.66
CA LYS A 79 -28.37 -11.92 -7.54
C LYS A 79 -29.53 -11.26 -8.30
N SER A 80 -29.70 -11.61 -9.57
CA SER A 80 -30.97 -11.41 -10.27
C SER A 80 -32.03 -12.29 -9.60
N LYS A 81 -32.97 -11.64 -8.90
CA LYS A 81 -34.18 -12.28 -8.37
C LYS A 81 -35.12 -12.60 -9.53
N LYS A 82 -35.55 -13.85 -9.56
CA LYS A 82 -36.61 -14.44 -10.38
C LYS A 82 -37.95 -13.69 -10.20
N ALA A 83 -38.60 -13.33 -11.31
CA ALA A 83 -40.04 -13.02 -11.40
C ALA A 83 -40.48 -13.46 -12.81
N LYS A 84 -41.04 -14.67 -12.92
CA LYS A 84 -42.46 -15.05 -13.00
C LYS A 84 -42.85 -15.28 -14.46
#